data_AF-A0A9E5NE34-F1
#
_entry.id   AF-A0A9E5NE34-F1
#
_cell.length_a   1.000
_cell.length_b   1.000
_cell.length_c   1.000
_cell.angle_alpha   90.00
_cell.angle_beta   90.00
_cell.angle_gamma   90.00
#
_symmetry.space_group_name_H-M   'P 1'
#
loop_
_entity.id
_entity.type
_entity.pdbx_description
1 polymer ?
#
loop_
_entity_poly.entity_id
_entity_poly.type
_entity_poly.pdbx_seq_one_letter_code
_entity_poly.pdbx_strand_id
1 'polypeptide(L)'
;MSHGAQYQELVPSAELLIPNKSGDSYGYTGWAYCSHSEDKNLFLLYFEKNCPQAKLRGAQPFVTYHAQWFNPRTGEWSEAGKLTADVVGMIDLPEFPSNDDWAMSLVRV
;
A
#
# COMPACT_ATOMS: atom_id res chain seq x y z
N MET A 1 -6.65 14.99 -12.51
CA MET A 1 -5.86 13.82 -12.06
C MET A 1 -5.10 14.24 -10.82
N SER A 2 -5.25 13.54 -9.69
CA SER A 2 -4.88 14.03 -8.36
C SER A 2 -3.39 14.09 -8.04
N HIS A 3 -2.50 13.50 -8.85
CA HIS A 3 -1.06 13.39 -8.55
C HIS A 3 -0.11 13.84 -9.68
N GLY A 4 -0.62 14.44 -10.76
CA GLY A 4 0.19 15.09 -11.80
C GLY A 4 1.39 14.29 -12.31
N ALA A 5 2.58 14.92 -12.35
CA ALA A 5 3.82 14.33 -12.84
C ALA A 5 4.37 13.20 -11.94
N GLN A 6 4.12 13.25 -10.63
CA GLN A 6 4.62 12.25 -9.67
C GLN A 6 4.12 10.84 -9.95
N TYR A 7 2.95 10.70 -10.57
CA TYR A 7 2.42 9.40 -10.99
C TYR A 7 3.26 8.75 -12.10
N GLN A 8 3.86 9.53 -13.00
CA GLN A 8 4.69 9.03 -14.09
C GLN A 8 6.07 8.56 -13.61
N GLU A 9 6.49 9.04 -12.44
CA GLU A 9 7.79 8.78 -11.84
C GLU A 9 7.75 7.65 -10.81
N LEU A 10 6.62 6.96 -10.68
CA LEU A 10 6.47 5.86 -9.72
C LEU A 10 7.40 4.69 -10.07
N VAL A 11 8.13 4.22 -9.06
CA VAL A 11 9.02 3.07 -9.15
C VAL A 11 8.30 1.85 -8.55
N PRO A 12 8.11 0.75 -9.31
CA PRO A 12 7.60 -0.50 -8.78
C PRO A 12 8.60 -1.17 -7.85
N SER A 13 8.17 -1.50 -6.63
CA SER A 13 9.01 -2.04 -5.56
C SER A 13 8.20 -2.96 -4.64
N ALA A 14 7.74 -4.10 -5.17
CA ALA A 14 6.89 -5.04 -4.43
C ALA A 14 7.56 -5.60 -3.16
N GLU A 15 8.88 -5.64 -3.10
CA GLU A 15 9.69 -6.02 -1.94
C GLU A 15 9.61 -5.06 -0.76
N LEU A 16 8.92 -3.92 -0.91
CA LEU A 16 8.59 -3.04 0.20
C LEU A 16 7.38 -3.53 1.02
N LEU A 17 6.59 -4.46 0.49
CA LEU A 17 5.53 -5.11 1.25
C LEU A 17 6.02 -6.43 1.83
N ILE A 18 5.73 -6.63 3.11
CA ILE A 18 6.04 -7.88 3.80
C ILE A 18 4.78 -8.42 4.48
N PRO A 19 4.34 -9.64 4.12
CA PRO A 19 4.82 -10.43 2.99
C PRO A 19 4.21 -9.93 1.65
N ASN A 20 4.85 -10.20 0.50
CA ASN A 20 4.36 -9.77 -0.83
C ASN A 20 3.97 -10.91 -1.78
N LYS A 21 4.38 -12.16 -1.50
CA LYS A 21 4.07 -13.37 -2.29
C LYS A 21 3.85 -14.55 -1.36
N SER A 22 2.75 -14.52 -0.62
CA SER A 22 2.54 -15.41 0.53
C SER A 22 1.07 -15.77 0.74
N GLY A 23 0.28 -15.78 -0.34
CA GLY A 23 -0.99 -16.48 -0.36
C GLY A 23 -0.79 -18.00 -0.27
N ASP A 24 -1.81 -18.77 -0.63
CA ASP A 24 -1.71 -20.22 -0.73
C ASP A 24 -0.53 -20.63 -1.62
N SER A 25 0.36 -21.50 -1.12
CA SER A 25 1.56 -21.92 -1.86
C SER A 25 1.23 -22.71 -3.13
N TYR A 26 0.01 -23.23 -3.25
CA TYR A 26 -0.54 -23.84 -4.46
C TYR A 26 -1.58 -22.96 -5.18
N GLY A 27 -1.84 -21.77 -4.64
CA GLY A 27 -2.79 -20.81 -5.19
C GLY A 27 -2.15 -19.79 -6.12
N TYR A 28 -2.99 -19.16 -6.95
CA TYR A 28 -2.60 -18.10 -7.88
C TYR A 28 -3.02 -16.70 -7.38
N THR A 29 -3.28 -16.55 -6.08
CA THR A 29 -3.79 -15.32 -5.46
C THR A 29 -3.07 -14.97 -4.17
N GLY A 30 -3.27 -13.77 -3.66
CA GLY A 30 -2.82 -13.32 -2.34
C GLY A 30 -1.47 -12.63 -2.39
N TRP A 31 -1.17 -12.01 -3.54
CA TRP A 31 0.04 -11.23 -3.73
C TRP A 31 -0.21 -9.78 -3.34
N ALA A 32 0.88 -9.09 -3.01
CA ALA A 32 0.88 -7.68 -2.70
C ALA A 32 1.91 -6.95 -3.57
N TYR A 33 1.54 -5.77 -4.04
CA TYR A 33 2.33 -4.95 -4.94
C TYR A 33 2.46 -3.54 -4.37
N CYS A 34 3.61 -2.92 -4.61
CA CYS A 34 3.88 -1.57 -4.17
C CYS A 34 4.55 -0.80 -5.30
N SER A 35 4.17 0.46 -5.46
CA SER A 35 4.89 1.46 -6.22
C SER A 35 5.00 2.73 -5.39
N HIS A 36 6.08 3.48 -5.55
CA HIS A 36 6.30 4.69 -4.76
C HIS A 36 7.00 5.78 -5.57
N SER A 37 6.87 7.04 -5.15
CA SER A 37 7.69 8.13 -5.67
C SER A 37 9.11 8.05 -5.09
N GLU A 38 10.12 8.53 -5.80
CA GLU A 38 11.52 8.46 -5.35
C GLU A 38 11.72 9.11 -3.96
N ASP A 39 11.06 10.24 -3.73
CA ASP A 39 11.06 10.98 -2.47
C ASP A 39 10.25 10.30 -1.35
N LYS A 40 9.53 9.20 -1.67
CA LYS A 40 8.66 8.43 -0.76
C LYS A 40 7.52 9.25 -0.15
N ASN A 41 7.08 10.30 -0.82
CA ASN A 41 5.91 11.06 -0.40
C ASN A 41 4.59 10.42 -0.84
N LEU A 42 4.63 9.53 -1.84
CA LEU A 42 3.48 8.77 -2.33
C LEU A 42 3.82 7.28 -2.38
N PHE A 43 2.95 6.45 -1.81
CA PHE A 43 2.92 5.00 -2.05
C PHE A 43 1.57 4.60 -2.59
N LEU A 44 1.58 3.74 -3.61
CA LEU A 44 0.42 3.04 -4.14
C LEU A 44 0.61 1.54 -3.91
N LEU A 45 -0.30 0.96 -3.14
CA LEU A 45 -0.27 -0.44 -2.77
C LEU A 45 -1.46 -1.16 -3.40
N TYR A 46 -1.28 -2.39 -3.82
CA TYR A 46 -2.36 -3.26 -4.32
C TYR A 46 -2.25 -4.62 -3.65
N PHE A 47 -3.37 -5.13 -3.15
CA PHE A 47 -3.49 -6.40 -2.46
C PHE A 47 -4.54 -7.23 -3.18
N GLU A 48 -4.18 -8.44 -3.58
CA GLU A 48 -5.16 -9.38 -4.12
C GLU A 48 -6.02 -9.96 -3.01
N LYS A 49 -7.18 -10.50 -3.39
CA LYS A 49 -7.94 -11.42 -2.55
C LYS A 49 -7.03 -12.50 -1.94
N ASN A 50 -7.32 -12.86 -0.70
CA ASN A 50 -6.54 -13.80 0.12
C ASN A 50 -5.10 -13.34 0.40
N CYS A 51 -4.76 -12.06 0.19
CA CYS A 51 -3.48 -11.52 0.66
C CYS A 51 -3.45 -11.58 2.18
N PRO A 52 -2.43 -12.16 2.81
CA PRO A 52 -2.26 -12.04 4.25
C PRO A 52 -2.01 -10.58 4.63
N GLN A 53 -2.26 -10.24 5.89
CA GLN A 53 -2.01 -8.90 6.39
C GLN A 53 -0.55 -8.51 6.15
N ALA A 54 -0.36 -7.42 5.39
CA ALA A 54 0.96 -6.95 5.00
C ALA A 54 1.37 -5.71 5.79
N LYS A 55 2.68 -5.49 5.86
CA LYS A 55 3.31 -4.27 6.38
C LYS A 55 4.08 -3.61 5.28
N LEU A 56 4.12 -2.28 5.29
CA LEU A 56 5.00 -1.52 4.40
C LEU A 56 6.32 -1.24 5.12
N ARG A 57 7.44 -1.45 4.43
CA ARG A 57 8.77 -1.07 4.90
C ARG A 57 9.37 0.01 4.03
N GLY A 58 10.44 0.62 4.53
CA GLY A 58 11.24 1.56 3.75
C GLY A 58 10.59 2.94 3.60
N ALA A 59 9.51 3.23 4.32
CA ALA A 59 9.02 4.59 4.49
C ALA A 59 10.08 5.45 5.21
N GLN A 60 9.99 6.77 5.06
CA GLN A 60 10.83 7.67 5.85
C GLN A 60 10.48 7.53 7.35
N PRO A 61 11.45 7.28 8.26
CA PRO A 61 11.17 7.11 9.68
C PRO A 61 10.41 8.31 10.29
N PHE A 62 9.46 8.03 11.17
CA PHE A 62 8.62 9.01 11.88
C PHE A 62 7.73 9.90 10.99
N VAL A 63 7.70 9.66 9.68
CA VAL A 63 6.81 10.40 8.77
C VAL A 63 5.40 9.85 8.85
N THR A 64 4.42 10.75 8.82
CA THR A 64 3.00 10.43 8.83
C THR A 64 2.40 10.54 7.43
N TYR A 65 1.59 9.57 7.07
CA TYR A 65 0.90 9.47 5.79
C TYR A 65 -0.61 9.45 6.05
N HIS A 66 -1.36 10.17 5.22
CA HIS A 66 -2.79 10.01 5.08
C HIS A 66 -3.06 8.76 4.23
N ALA A 67 -3.88 7.86 4.77
CA ALA A 67 -4.17 6.56 4.17
C ALA A 67 -5.62 6.50 3.69
N GLN A 68 -5.80 6.05 2.46
CA GLN A 68 -7.12 5.80 1.89
C GLN A 68 -7.14 4.45 1.18
N TRP A 69 -8.18 3.67 1.43
CA TRP A 69 -8.51 2.49 0.64
C TRP A 69 -9.20 2.91 -0.66
N PHE A 70 -8.95 2.15 -1.72
CA PHE A 70 -9.61 2.26 -3.01
C PHE A 70 -10.18 0.90 -3.40
N ASN A 71 -11.47 0.87 -3.74
CA ASN A 71 -12.16 -0.30 -4.24
C ASN A 71 -12.02 -0.37 -5.77
N PRO A 72 -11.21 -1.29 -6.34
CA PRO A 72 -11.01 -1.36 -7.79
C PRO A 72 -12.26 -1.77 -8.58
N ARG A 73 -13.30 -2.32 -7.93
CA ARG A 73 -14.55 -2.74 -8.58
C ARG A 73 -15.54 -1.61 -8.75
N THR A 74 -15.60 -0.71 -7.77
CA THR A 74 -16.56 0.40 -7.76
C THR A 74 -15.91 1.74 -8.09
N GLY A 75 -14.59 1.84 -7.94
CA GLY A 75 -13.84 3.10 -8.09
C GLY A 75 -13.95 4.03 -6.88
N GLU A 76 -14.52 3.56 -5.78
CA GLU A 76 -14.76 4.36 -4.58
C GLU A 76 -13.53 4.41 -3.67
N TRP A 77 -13.34 5.56 -3.03
CA TRP A 77 -12.30 5.79 -2.03
C TRP A 77 -12.92 5.85 -0.64
N SER A 78 -12.23 5.30 0.36
CA SER A 78 -12.65 5.37 1.77
C SER A 78 -11.46 5.62 2.69
N GLU A 79 -11.71 6.39 3.75
CA GLU A 79 -10.70 6.77 4.73
C GLU A 79 -10.16 5.55 5.50
N ALA A 80 -8.84 5.48 5.65
CA ALA A 80 -8.14 4.49 6.47
C ALA A 80 -7.33 5.14 7.61
N GLY A 81 -7.40 6.48 7.75
CA GLY A 81 -6.80 7.24 8.83
C GLY A 81 -5.40 7.78 8.52
N LYS A 82 -4.63 8.05 9.57
CA LYS A 82 -3.22 8.47 9.46
C LYS A 82 -2.32 7.38 10.00
N LEU A 83 -1.30 7.04 9.22
CA LEU A 83 -0.33 6.00 9.57
C LEU A 83 1.06 6.65 9.73
N THR A 84 1.73 6.38 10.83
CA THR A 84 3.08 6.91 11.09
C THR A 84 4.09 5.78 11.01
N ALA A 85 5.14 6.00 10.24
CA ALA A 85 6.26 5.08 10.16
C ALA A 85 7.03 5.03 11.48
N ASP A 86 7.44 3.84 11.89
CA ASP A 86 8.27 3.66 13.08
C ASP A 86 9.73 4.11 12.85
N VAL A 87 10.59 3.84 13.84
CA VAL A 87 12.00 4.21 13.83
C VAL A 87 12.81 3.58 12.69
N VAL A 88 12.38 2.44 12.15
CA VAL A 88 13.05 1.76 11.03
C VAL A 88 12.31 1.96 9.70
N GLY A 89 11.27 2.81 9.67
CA GLY A 89 10.51 3.07 8.46
C GLY A 89 9.47 2.00 8.13
N MET A 90 9.02 1.24 9.13
CA MET A 90 7.92 0.29 8.99
C MET A 90 6.58 0.95 9.29
N ILE A 91 5.54 0.57 8.54
CA ILE A 91 4.15 0.96 8.77
C ILE A 91 3.30 -0.31 8.86
N ASP A 92 2.61 -0.46 9.98
CA ASP A 92 1.53 -1.43 10.12
C ASP A 92 0.31 -0.92 9.35
N LEU A 93 -0.12 -1.68 8.35
CA LEU A 93 -1.29 -1.33 7.55
C LEU A 93 -2.57 -1.73 8.30
N PRO A 94 -3.67 -0.98 8.13
CA PRO A 94 -4.96 -1.33 8.72
C PRO A 94 -5.51 -2.62 8.09
N GLU A 95 -6.48 -3.24 8.76
CA GLU A 95 -7.16 -4.43 8.24
C GLU A 95 -7.82 -4.14 6.89
N PHE A 96 -7.83 -5.15 6.01
CA PHE A 96 -8.53 -5.05 4.73
C PHE A 96 -10.04 -4.87 4.96
N PRO A 97 -10.73 -4.03 4.16
CA PRO A 97 -12.17 -3.85 4.32
C PRO A 97 -13.00 -5.13 4.07
N SER A 98 -12.49 -6.04 3.22
CA SER A 98 -13.07 -7.36 2.94
C SER A 98 -12.02 -8.34 2.40
N ASN A 99 -12.37 -9.63 2.23
CA ASN A 99 -11.51 -10.61 1.54
C ASN A 99 -11.64 -10.55 0.01
N ASP A 100 -11.50 -9.35 -0.54
CA ASP A 100 -11.42 -9.09 -1.97
C ASP A 100 -10.12 -8.30 -2.26
N ASP A 101 -9.81 -8.05 -3.52
CA ASP A 101 -8.71 -7.16 -3.90
C ASP A 101 -8.98 -5.70 -3.47
N TRP A 102 -7.96 -5.04 -2.96
CA TRP A 102 -8.00 -3.65 -2.52
C TRP A 102 -6.72 -2.92 -2.90
N ALA A 103 -6.83 -1.63 -3.21
CA ALA A 103 -5.67 -0.76 -3.32
C ALA A 103 -5.63 0.22 -2.16
N MET A 104 -4.45 0.70 -1.79
CA MET A 104 -4.28 1.75 -0.80
C MET A 104 -3.36 2.83 -1.34
N SER A 105 -3.74 4.09 -1.10
CA SER A 105 -2.87 5.25 -1.30
C SER A 105 -2.37 5.73 0.05
N LEU A 106 -1.06 5.97 0.16
CA LEU A 106 -0.44 6.66 1.27
C LEU A 106 0.20 7.94 0.76
N VAL A 107 -0.30 9.08 1.20
CA VAL A 107 0.22 10.41 0.83
C VAL A 107 0.76 11.08 2.08
N ARG A 108 2.01 11.54 2.05
CA ARG A 108 2.61 12.24 3.18
C ARG A 108 1.77 13.46 3.59
N VAL A 109 1.59 13.63 4.90
CA VAL A 109 0.93 14.80 5.53
C VAL A 109 1.92 15.92 5.77
#